data_AF-A0A6P5SHV0-F1
#
_entry.id   AF-A0A6P5SHV0-F1
#
_cell.length_a   1.000
_cell.length_b   1.000
_cell.length_c   1.000
_cell.angle_alpha   90.00
_cell.angle_beta   90.00
_cell.angle_gamma   90.00
#
_symmetry.space_group_name_H-M   'P 1'
#
loop_
_entity.id
_entity.type
_entity.pdbx_description
1 polymer ?
#
loop_
_entity_poly.entity_id
_entity_poly.type
_entity_poly.pdbx_seq_one_letter_code
_entity_poly.pdbx_strand_id
1 'polypeptide(L)'
;MEKREKAHCLVFFCPIQGHINPMLQFSKRLEHKGLKVTLITTRSIHKAMHEGGEQSTISFSSVALETISDGFDGEGGSAQAESIQAYRDRVREIGSQTLAELIDKLSASGHPADCLVYDPVFPWALDVAKTVGIAAAAFFTVSCAVTNIYSLVHNGLLKLPLNPDSEILLPGLPPLQPSDTPSFIYVPESYPAFLKLSVDLFSNLDKADWVFCNTFYELEQEVIEYWMTKFWTLRTIGPTIPSMYLDKRHEDNKEYGLSLLKLNSDACMKWLNAKPKGSVAYMSFGSMAEHGAEQMEELGLGLRRSKRYFLWVVRASESVKLPKGFVEETSEKGLVVSWCPQLEVLAHEAVGCFVTHCGWNSTLEALSLGVPMVAVPQWADQSTNAKFITDVWKIGLKAQADEKGIVRGEEIAHCVREILDGERGKEIRKNASKWKALAKNAVDEGGSSDKNIDEFIAELVQR
;
A
#
# COMPACT_ATOMS: atom_id res chain seq x y z
N MET A 1 20.25 30.61 -10.00
CA MET A 1 19.07 30.63 -10.88
C MET A 1 18.04 29.74 -10.24
N GLU A 2 16.96 30.30 -9.71
CA GLU A 2 15.81 29.50 -9.26
C GLU A 2 15.27 28.73 -10.47
N LYS A 3 15.15 27.40 -10.35
CA LYS A 3 14.47 26.60 -11.37
C LYS A 3 13.01 27.07 -11.40
N ARG A 4 12.56 27.60 -12.54
CA ARG A 4 11.14 27.88 -12.75
C ARG A 4 10.39 26.55 -12.78
N GLU A 5 9.46 26.36 -11.87
CA GLU A 5 8.61 25.17 -11.79
C GLU A 5 7.72 25.09 -13.02
N LYS A 6 7.49 23.86 -13.54
CA LYS A 6 6.76 23.64 -14.79
C LYS A 6 5.24 23.73 -14.63
N ALA A 7 4.74 23.20 -13.52
CA ALA A 7 3.34 23.12 -13.12
C ALA A 7 3.26 22.84 -11.61
N HIS A 8 2.10 23.06 -11.01
CA HIS A 8 1.81 22.86 -9.60
C HIS A 8 0.74 21.79 -9.39
N CYS A 9 1.13 20.68 -8.75
CA CYS A 9 0.23 19.61 -8.36
C CYS A 9 -0.12 19.69 -6.87
N LEU A 10 -1.42 19.64 -6.58
CA LEU A 10 -1.94 19.38 -5.24
C LEU A 10 -2.11 17.87 -5.07
N VAL A 11 -1.76 17.34 -3.90
CA VAL A 11 -1.85 15.89 -3.62
C VAL A 11 -2.66 15.68 -2.34
N PHE A 12 -3.92 15.26 -2.48
CA PHE A 12 -4.83 15.04 -1.37
C PHE A 12 -5.01 13.54 -1.09
N PHE A 13 -4.60 13.08 0.10
CA PHE A 13 -4.54 11.67 0.45
C PHE A 13 -5.46 11.27 1.59
N CYS A 14 -5.89 10.00 1.61
CA CYS A 14 -6.49 9.39 2.80
C CYS A 14 -5.46 9.32 3.93
N PRO A 15 -5.80 9.70 5.18
CA PRO A 15 -4.84 9.77 6.28
C PRO A 15 -4.53 8.39 6.91
N ILE A 16 -4.30 7.39 6.06
CA ILE A 16 -3.91 6.04 6.45
C ILE A 16 -2.52 5.79 5.86
N GLN A 17 -1.60 5.24 6.64
CA GLN A 17 -0.20 5.03 6.22
C GLN A 17 -0.06 4.34 4.85
N GLY A 18 -0.94 3.37 4.56
CA GLY A 18 -0.97 2.67 3.27
C GLY A 18 -1.31 3.56 2.07
N HIS A 19 -1.90 4.72 2.29
CA HIS A 19 -2.23 5.70 1.25
C HIS A 19 -1.21 6.85 1.21
N ILE A 20 -0.78 7.33 2.39
CA ILE A 20 0.16 8.46 2.48
C ILE A 20 1.52 8.09 1.86
N ASN A 21 2.08 6.93 2.21
CA ASN A 21 3.42 6.50 1.75
C ASN A 21 3.57 6.48 0.22
N PRO A 22 2.71 5.79 -0.54
CA PRO A 22 2.85 5.75 -2.00
C PRO A 22 2.63 7.11 -2.66
N MET A 23 1.65 7.90 -2.20
CA MET A 23 1.39 9.24 -2.73
C MET A 23 2.53 10.21 -2.43
N LEU A 24 3.13 10.15 -1.24
CA LEU A 24 4.31 10.94 -0.89
C LEU A 24 5.53 10.59 -1.76
N GLN A 25 5.75 9.31 -2.06
CA GLN A 25 6.85 8.90 -2.94
C GLN A 25 6.63 9.32 -4.39
N PHE A 26 5.38 9.29 -4.85
CA PHE A 26 5.00 9.87 -6.13
C PHE A 26 5.25 11.38 -6.16
N SER A 27 4.87 12.12 -5.11
CA SER A 27 5.15 13.56 -4.98
C SER A 27 6.64 13.88 -5.10
N LYS A 28 7.51 13.15 -4.38
CA LYS A 28 8.97 13.31 -4.48
C LYS A 28 9.50 13.07 -5.91
N ARG A 29 8.86 12.15 -6.65
CA ARG A 29 9.20 11.88 -8.05
C ARG A 29 8.83 13.05 -8.97
N LEU A 30 7.63 13.60 -8.78
CA LEU A 30 7.17 14.79 -9.53
C LEU A 30 8.08 16.01 -9.28
N GLU A 31 8.46 16.26 -8.03
CA GLU A 31 9.36 17.37 -7.67
C GLU A 31 10.71 17.27 -8.38
N HIS A 32 11.31 16.07 -8.40
CA HIS A 32 12.57 15.86 -9.10
C HIS A 32 12.46 16.02 -10.62
N LYS A 33 11.29 15.74 -11.21
CA LYS A 33 11.01 16.01 -12.62
C LYS A 33 10.62 17.47 -12.91
N GLY A 34 10.59 18.32 -11.87
CA GLY A 34 10.50 19.78 -11.96
C GLY A 34 9.10 20.36 -11.74
N LEU A 35 8.19 19.63 -11.10
CA LEU A 35 6.89 20.14 -10.69
C LEU A 35 6.97 20.70 -9.26
N LYS A 36 6.14 21.70 -8.97
CA LYS A 36 5.81 22.06 -7.60
C LYS A 36 4.81 21.04 -7.07
N VAL A 37 4.99 20.56 -5.84
CA VAL A 37 4.00 19.71 -5.19
C VAL A 37 3.61 20.28 -3.83
N THR A 38 2.30 20.37 -3.58
CA THR A 38 1.75 20.68 -2.27
C THR A 38 0.88 19.51 -1.80
N LEU A 39 1.29 18.89 -0.70
CA LEU A 39 0.51 17.87 -0.02
C LEU A 39 -0.65 18.51 0.72
N ILE A 40 -1.79 17.82 0.73
CA ILE A 40 -2.99 18.25 1.44
C ILE A 40 -3.38 17.13 2.40
N THR A 41 -3.49 17.48 3.67
CA THR A 41 -4.06 16.62 4.72
C THR A 41 -5.20 17.34 5.43
N THR A 42 -5.94 16.65 6.29
CA THR A 42 -6.97 17.27 7.12
C THR A 42 -6.35 17.93 8.35
N ARG A 43 -6.97 18.99 8.87
CA ARG A 43 -6.53 19.69 10.09
C ARG A 43 -6.49 18.76 11.29
N SER A 44 -7.48 17.87 11.44
CA SER A 44 -7.55 16.88 12.52
C SER A 44 -6.31 15.97 12.52
N ILE A 45 -5.90 15.52 11.35
CA ILE A 45 -4.74 14.65 11.16
C ILE A 45 -3.44 15.42 11.35
N HIS A 46 -3.34 16.62 10.78
CA HIS A 46 -2.19 17.49 11.01
C HIS A 46 -1.97 17.72 12.51
N LYS A 47 -3.03 18.01 13.29
CA LYS A 47 -2.94 18.14 14.75
C LYS A 47 -2.47 16.85 15.42
N ALA A 48 -3.07 15.71 15.08
CA ALA A 48 -2.67 14.41 15.64
C ALA A 48 -1.19 14.09 15.35
N MET A 49 -0.66 14.52 14.20
CA MET A 49 0.76 14.38 13.84
C MET A 49 1.68 15.23 14.74
N HIS A 50 1.23 16.40 15.21
CA HIS A 50 2.01 17.30 16.09
C HIS A 50 1.78 17.09 17.58
N GLU A 51 0.60 16.58 17.97
CA GLU A 51 0.21 16.35 19.37
C GLU A 51 0.73 15.00 19.92
N GLY A 52 1.18 14.08 19.08
CA GLY A 52 1.75 12.77 19.47
C GLY A 52 3.11 12.81 20.19
N GLY A 53 3.57 14.00 20.63
CA GLY A 53 4.85 14.22 21.31
C GLY A 53 6.07 14.09 20.39
N GLU A 54 7.28 14.20 20.96
CA GLU A 54 8.58 14.07 20.24
C GLU A 54 8.77 12.72 19.49
N GLN A 55 7.80 11.81 19.58
CA GLN A 55 7.85 10.44 19.07
C GLN A 55 7.17 10.26 17.70
N SER A 56 6.36 11.22 17.23
CA SER A 56 5.63 11.14 15.96
C SER A 56 5.95 12.28 15.00
N THR A 57 7.22 12.48 14.62
CA THR A 57 7.55 13.51 13.62
C THR A 57 7.35 12.96 12.20
N ILE A 58 6.33 13.42 11.50
CA ILE A 58 6.29 13.27 10.04
C ILE A 58 7.13 14.40 9.45
N SER A 59 8.26 14.02 8.87
CA SER A 59 9.14 14.96 8.20
C SER A 59 8.79 14.97 6.71
N PHE A 60 7.96 15.92 6.30
CA PHE A 60 7.77 16.27 4.88
C PHE A 60 8.90 17.18 4.39
N SER A 61 10.14 17.00 4.85
CA SER A 61 11.25 17.98 4.75
C SER A 61 11.60 18.51 3.35
N SER A 62 10.98 17.99 2.29
CA SER A 62 11.10 18.48 0.91
C SER A 62 9.80 19.02 0.29
N VAL A 63 8.60 18.64 0.78
CA VAL A 63 7.32 18.92 0.11
C VAL A 63 6.46 19.86 0.94
N ALA A 64 5.88 20.88 0.31
CA ALA A 64 4.95 21.79 1.00
C ALA A 64 3.72 21.03 1.53
N LEU A 65 3.24 21.41 2.71
CA LEU A 65 2.05 20.82 3.33
C LEU A 65 1.03 21.93 3.63
N GLU A 66 -0.17 21.77 3.10
CA GLU A 66 -1.33 22.60 3.42
C GLU A 66 -2.42 21.72 4.08
N THR A 67 -3.39 22.37 4.71
CA THR A 67 -4.46 21.67 5.43
C THR A 67 -5.84 22.15 5.02
N ILE A 68 -6.79 21.21 4.95
CA ILE A 68 -8.22 21.48 4.79
C ILE A 68 -8.98 21.00 6.04
N SER A 69 -10.20 21.49 6.26
CA SER A 69 -11.02 20.98 7.35
C SER A 69 -11.75 19.71 6.91
N ASP A 70 -11.81 18.71 7.79
CA ASP A 70 -12.70 17.56 7.63
C ASP A 70 -14.02 17.70 8.41
N GLY A 71 -14.26 18.91 8.94
CA GLY A 71 -15.40 19.19 9.82
C GLY A 71 -15.23 18.69 11.25
N PHE A 72 -14.07 18.13 11.60
CA PHE A 72 -13.69 17.63 12.93
C PHE A 72 -12.38 18.25 13.42
N ASP A 73 -12.27 19.57 13.29
CA ASP A 73 -11.05 20.31 13.63
C ASP A 73 -10.75 20.37 15.16
N GLY A 74 -11.64 19.88 16.02
CA GLY A 74 -11.49 19.89 17.48
C GLY A 74 -10.66 18.73 18.05
N GLU A 75 -10.51 18.68 19.38
CA GLU A 75 -9.80 17.60 20.09
C GLU A 75 -10.49 16.24 19.89
N GLY A 76 -9.78 15.24 19.39
CA GLY A 76 -10.33 13.90 19.10
C GLY A 76 -10.65 13.65 17.63
N GLY A 77 -10.62 14.67 16.77
CA GLY A 77 -10.62 14.51 15.32
C GLY A 77 -11.75 13.62 14.78
N SER A 78 -11.44 12.77 13.81
CA SER A 78 -12.39 11.84 13.19
C SER A 78 -13.04 10.84 14.17
N ALA A 79 -12.46 10.62 15.36
CA ALA A 79 -13.05 9.74 16.38
C ALA A 79 -14.33 10.32 17.01
N GLN A 80 -14.60 11.61 16.81
CA GLN A 80 -15.87 12.24 17.18
C GLN A 80 -17.03 11.86 16.24
N ALA A 81 -16.74 11.29 15.07
CA ALA A 81 -17.79 10.90 14.14
C ALA A 81 -18.57 9.69 14.65
N GLU A 82 -19.89 9.75 14.57
CA GLU A 82 -20.80 8.68 15.03
C GLU A 82 -20.63 7.37 14.24
N SER A 83 -20.16 7.47 12.99
CA SER A 83 -19.89 6.32 12.13
C SER A 83 -18.96 6.72 10.98
N ILE A 84 -18.44 5.72 10.25
CA ILE A 84 -17.68 5.95 9.00
C ILE A 84 -18.51 6.76 8.00
N GLN A 85 -19.82 6.50 7.91
CA GLN A 85 -20.69 7.22 6.99
C GLN A 85 -20.87 8.68 7.41
N ALA A 86 -21.08 8.94 8.70
CA ALA A 86 -21.19 10.31 9.24
C ALA A 86 -19.90 11.10 9.01
N TYR A 87 -18.73 10.48 9.21
CA TYR A 87 -17.46 11.10 8.87
C TYR A 87 -17.39 11.46 7.39
N ARG A 88 -17.75 10.54 6.49
CA ARG A 88 -17.73 10.75 5.03
C ARG A 88 -18.66 11.86 4.57
N ASP A 89 -19.86 11.93 5.12
CA ASP A 89 -20.81 12.97 4.77
C ASP A 89 -20.31 14.35 5.22
N ARG A 90 -19.73 14.42 6.42
CA ARG A 90 -19.18 15.66 6.98
C ARG A 90 -17.93 16.14 6.27
N VAL A 91 -16.96 15.25 6.00
CA VAL A 91 -15.75 15.61 5.25
C VAL A 91 -16.08 15.98 3.80
N ARG A 92 -17.12 15.37 3.20
CA ARG A 92 -17.61 15.84 1.88
C ARG A 92 -18.16 17.26 1.98
N GLU A 93 -19.02 17.55 2.96
CA GLU A 93 -19.64 18.86 3.14
C GLU A 93 -18.60 19.96 3.38
N ILE A 94 -17.74 19.78 4.38
CA ILE A 94 -16.79 20.81 4.84
C ILE A 94 -15.47 20.76 4.06
N GLY A 95 -14.99 19.56 3.76
CA GLY A 95 -13.74 19.35 3.04
C GLY A 95 -13.82 19.86 1.60
N SER A 96 -14.96 19.71 0.91
CA SER A 96 -15.11 20.26 -0.44
C SER A 96 -15.03 21.78 -0.46
N GLN A 97 -15.67 22.45 0.49
CA GLN A 97 -15.64 23.91 0.65
C GLN A 97 -14.22 24.39 0.93
N THR A 98 -13.57 23.81 1.95
CA THR A 98 -12.24 24.26 2.37
C THR A 98 -11.13 23.87 1.38
N LEU A 99 -11.32 22.82 0.57
CA LEU A 99 -10.42 22.50 -0.54
C LEU A 99 -10.53 23.54 -1.66
N ALA A 100 -11.76 23.96 -2.03
CA ALA A 100 -11.96 25.02 -3.01
C ALA A 100 -11.33 26.35 -2.54
N GLU A 101 -11.56 26.73 -1.28
CA GLU A 101 -10.95 27.91 -0.66
C GLU A 101 -9.41 27.86 -0.69
N LEU A 102 -8.82 26.68 -0.45
CA LEU A 102 -7.36 26.50 -0.53
C LEU A 102 -6.85 26.71 -1.95
N ILE A 103 -7.54 26.15 -2.96
CA ILE A 103 -7.17 26.31 -4.37
C ILE A 103 -7.23 27.80 -4.77
N ASP A 104 -8.30 28.50 -4.37
CA ASP A 104 -8.47 29.94 -4.62
C ASP A 104 -7.39 30.78 -3.92
N LYS A 105 -7.07 30.45 -2.66
CA LYS A 105 -5.99 31.10 -1.89
C LYS A 105 -4.64 30.96 -2.59
N LEU A 106 -4.33 29.76 -3.09
CA LEU A 106 -3.07 29.48 -3.79
C LEU A 106 -3.00 30.26 -5.11
N SER A 107 -4.09 30.31 -5.87
CA SER A 107 -4.21 31.12 -7.08
C SER A 107 -4.00 32.61 -6.79
N ALA A 108 -4.70 33.17 -5.79
CA ALA A 108 -4.57 34.57 -5.38
C ALA A 108 -3.17 34.94 -4.86
N SER A 109 -2.43 33.95 -4.34
CA SER A 109 -1.05 34.11 -3.86
C SER A 109 0.01 33.95 -4.97
N GLY A 110 -0.39 33.86 -6.23
CA GLY A 110 0.50 33.71 -7.38
C GLY A 110 1.05 32.29 -7.58
N HIS A 111 0.42 31.30 -6.97
CA HIS A 111 0.78 29.87 -7.07
C HIS A 111 -0.43 29.03 -7.48
N PRO A 112 -1.08 29.32 -8.63
CA PRO A 112 -2.24 28.55 -9.08
C PRO A 112 -1.91 27.06 -9.18
N ALA A 113 -2.88 26.21 -8.85
CA ALA A 113 -2.76 24.77 -9.02
C ALA A 113 -3.19 24.39 -10.43
N ASP A 114 -2.44 23.51 -11.10
CA ASP A 114 -2.76 23.02 -12.45
C ASP A 114 -3.47 21.65 -12.38
N CYS A 115 -3.18 20.87 -11.34
CA CYS A 115 -3.72 19.52 -11.16
C CYS A 115 -3.96 19.18 -9.70
N LEU A 116 -5.04 18.44 -9.43
CA LEU A 116 -5.30 17.75 -8.17
C LEU A 116 -5.12 16.23 -8.35
N VAL A 117 -4.09 15.67 -7.74
CA VAL A 117 -3.95 14.22 -7.53
C VAL A 117 -4.68 13.87 -6.24
N TYR A 118 -5.70 13.03 -6.31
CA TYR A 118 -6.56 12.73 -5.15
C TYR A 118 -6.72 11.23 -4.93
N ASP A 119 -6.94 10.87 -3.67
CA ASP A 119 -7.32 9.53 -3.28
C ASP A 119 -8.81 9.28 -3.57
N PRO A 120 -9.17 8.24 -4.36
CA PRO A 120 -10.56 7.94 -4.71
C PRO A 120 -11.49 7.61 -3.53
N VAL A 121 -10.94 7.40 -2.33
CA VAL A 121 -11.72 7.35 -1.07
C VAL A 121 -12.56 8.62 -0.88
N PHE A 122 -12.10 9.74 -1.42
CA PHE A 122 -12.76 11.05 -1.42
C PHE A 122 -13.17 11.46 -2.84
N PRO A 123 -14.20 10.83 -3.45
CA PRO A 123 -14.60 11.12 -4.82
C PRO A 123 -15.01 12.59 -5.01
N TRP A 124 -15.52 13.25 -3.96
CA TRP A 124 -15.89 14.67 -3.99
C TRP A 124 -14.72 15.61 -4.33
N ALA A 125 -13.47 15.20 -4.10
CA ALA A 125 -12.30 16.00 -4.44
C ALA A 125 -12.19 16.21 -5.96
N LEU A 126 -12.59 15.21 -6.76
CA LEU A 126 -12.68 15.33 -8.21
C LEU A 126 -13.73 16.37 -8.61
N ASP A 127 -14.90 16.36 -7.99
CA ASP A 127 -15.97 17.32 -8.33
C ASP A 127 -15.53 18.76 -8.01
N VAL A 128 -14.75 18.98 -6.94
CA VAL A 128 -14.14 20.28 -6.62
C VAL A 128 -13.18 20.70 -7.73
N ALA A 129 -12.23 19.83 -8.11
CA ALA A 129 -11.24 20.12 -9.16
C ALA A 129 -11.91 20.51 -10.49
N LYS A 130 -12.96 19.78 -10.89
CA LYS A 130 -13.73 20.10 -12.10
C LYS A 130 -14.51 21.40 -12.00
N THR A 131 -15.04 21.73 -10.81
CA THR A 131 -15.78 22.98 -10.58
C THR A 131 -14.85 24.20 -10.70
N VAL A 132 -13.63 24.11 -10.19
CA VAL A 132 -12.64 25.19 -10.25
C VAL A 132 -11.80 25.18 -11.54
N GLY A 133 -12.02 24.20 -12.41
CA GLY A 133 -11.41 24.15 -13.75
C GLY A 133 -9.97 23.66 -13.80
N ILE A 134 -9.50 22.91 -12.81
CA ILE A 134 -8.15 22.30 -12.81
C ILE A 134 -8.23 20.82 -13.21
N ALA A 135 -7.11 20.29 -13.72
CA ALA A 135 -7.04 18.88 -14.06
C ALA A 135 -7.08 18.00 -12.80
N ALA A 136 -7.49 16.74 -12.93
CA ALA A 136 -7.56 15.83 -11.79
C ALA A 136 -7.14 14.41 -12.13
N ALA A 137 -6.31 13.82 -11.27
CA ALA A 137 -5.85 12.44 -11.38
C ALA A 137 -6.23 11.63 -10.14
N ALA A 138 -6.95 10.53 -10.34
CA ALA A 138 -7.29 9.60 -9.27
C ALA A 138 -6.08 8.70 -8.97
N PHE A 139 -5.69 8.53 -7.69
CA PHE A 139 -4.54 7.72 -7.30
C PHE A 139 -4.98 6.45 -6.56
N PHE A 140 -4.85 5.28 -7.20
CA PHE A 140 -5.16 3.99 -6.59
C PHE A 140 -3.95 3.39 -5.87
N THR A 141 -4.17 3.04 -4.60
CA THR A 141 -3.19 2.44 -3.68
C THR A 141 -3.35 0.93 -3.53
N VAL A 142 -4.18 0.32 -4.37
CA VAL A 142 -4.40 -1.13 -4.51
C VAL A 142 -4.01 -1.59 -5.92
N SER A 143 -3.89 -2.90 -6.13
CA SER A 143 -3.54 -3.48 -7.43
C SER A 143 -4.58 -3.19 -8.51
N CYS A 144 -4.16 -3.16 -9.78
CA CYS A 144 -5.08 -3.05 -10.91
C CYS A 144 -6.10 -4.19 -10.92
N ALA A 145 -5.68 -5.40 -10.53
CA ALA A 145 -6.58 -6.54 -10.39
C ALA A 145 -7.74 -6.28 -9.42
N VAL A 146 -7.43 -5.75 -8.24
CA VAL A 146 -8.43 -5.45 -7.20
C VAL A 146 -9.32 -4.27 -7.61
N THR A 147 -8.73 -3.21 -8.18
CA THR A 147 -9.45 -2.07 -8.75
C THR A 147 -10.47 -2.54 -9.80
N ASN A 148 -10.07 -3.46 -10.69
CA ASN A 148 -10.97 -4.03 -11.68
C ASN A 148 -12.14 -4.79 -11.05
N ILE A 149 -11.88 -5.65 -10.06
CA ILE A 149 -12.95 -6.40 -9.35
C ILE A 149 -13.98 -5.43 -8.76
N TYR A 150 -13.55 -4.39 -8.03
CA TYR A 150 -14.47 -3.41 -7.46
C TYR A 150 -15.23 -2.62 -8.52
N SER A 151 -14.59 -2.26 -9.63
CA SER A 151 -15.24 -1.58 -10.76
C SER A 151 -16.33 -2.44 -11.40
N LEU A 152 -16.09 -3.75 -11.58
CA LEU A 152 -17.08 -4.67 -12.12
C LEU A 152 -18.30 -4.79 -11.20
N VAL A 153 -18.10 -4.76 -9.89
CA VAL A 153 -19.21 -4.71 -8.91
C VAL A 153 -19.95 -3.39 -9.00
N HIS A 154 -19.23 -2.26 -9.06
CA HIS A 154 -19.83 -0.93 -9.21
C HIS A 154 -20.74 -0.83 -10.44
N ASN A 155 -20.28 -1.37 -11.57
CA ASN A 155 -21.00 -1.34 -12.83
C ASN A 155 -22.10 -2.44 -12.93
N GLY A 156 -22.30 -3.25 -11.88
CA GLY A 156 -23.29 -4.34 -11.87
C GLY A 156 -22.94 -5.53 -12.78
N LEU A 157 -21.70 -5.59 -13.27
CA LEU A 157 -21.18 -6.67 -14.11
C LEU A 157 -20.76 -7.89 -13.29
N LEU A 158 -20.36 -7.68 -12.03
CA LEU A 158 -20.20 -8.74 -11.02
C LEU A 158 -21.26 -8.60 -9.94
N LYS A 159 -22.21 -9.54 -9.89
CA LYS A 159 -23.33 -9.52 -8.94
C LYS A 159 -22.96 -10.24 -7.64
N LEU A 160 -23.37 -9.67 -6.51
CA LEU A 160 -23.21 -10.23 -5.17
C LEU A 160 -24.55 -10.76 -4.63
N PRO A 161 -24.56 -11.79 -3.76
CA PRO A 161 -23.39 -12.56 -3.31
C PRO A 161 -22.84 -13.48 -4.41
N LEU A 162 -21.55 -13.82 -4.33
CA LEU A 162 -20.93 -14.78 -5.24
C LEU A 162 -21.44 -16.21 -4.94
N ASN A 163 -21.50 -17.05 -5.96
CA ASN A 163 -21.77 -18.49 -5.76
C ASN A 163 -20.49 -19.18 -5.24
N PRO A 164 -20.51 -19.81 -4.05
CA PRO A 164 -19.31 -20.41 -3.43
C PRO A 164 -18.69 -21.53 -4.27
N ASP A 165 -19.49 -22.23 -5.08
CA ASP A 165 -19.04 -23.40 -5.86
C ASP A 165 -18.66 -23.05 -7.30
N SER A 166 -18.73 -21.76 -7.67
CA SER A 166 -18.45 -21.32 -9.05
C SER A 166 -17.12 -20.61 -9.15
N GLU A 167 -16.34 -21.03 -10.14
CA GLU A 167 -15.18 -20.28 -10.60
C GLU A 167 -15.63 -18.91 -11.15
N ILE A 168 -14.92 -17.86 -10.75
CA ILE A 168 -15.17 -16.49 -11.14
C ILE A 168 -14.19 -16.12 -12.25
N LEU A 169 -14.73 -15.89 -13.45
CA LEU A 169 -13.97 -15.50 -14.63
C LEU A 169 -14.20 -14.01 -14.92
N LEU A 170 -13.16 -13.20 -14.73
CA LEU A 170 -13.23 -11.76 -14.91
C LEU A 170 -12.28 -11.30 -16.03
N PRO A 171 -12.64 -10.26 -16.79
CA PRO A 171 -11.79 -9.72 -17.85
C PRO A 171 -10.38 -9.38 -17.37
N GLY A 172 -9.36 -9.99 -17.99
CA GLY A 172 -7.95 -9.71 -17.73
C GLY A 172 -7.42 -10.25 -16.40
N LEU A 173 -8.17 -11.13 -15.71
CA LEU A 173 -7.74 -11.78 -14.47
C LEU A 173 -7.65 -13.30 -14.65
N PRO A 174 -6.77 -13.98 -13.90
CA PRO A 174 -6.77 -15.45 -13.86
C PRO A 174 -8.09 -15.97 -13.29
N PRO A 175 -8.43 -17.26 -13.49
CA PRO A 175 -9.56 -17.86 -12.81
C PRO A 175 -9.43 -17.74 -11.28
N LEU A 176 -10.50 -17.23 -10.65
CA LEU A 176 -10.56 -16.99 -9.21
C LEU A 176 -11.58 -17.92 -8.57
N GLN A 177 -11.28 -18.43 -7.38
CA GLN A 177 -12.33 -18.88 -6.48
C GLN A 177 -12.96 -17.65 -5.80
N PRO A 178 -14.21 -17.73 -5.28
CA PRO A 178 -14.80 -16.63 -4.53
C PRO A 178 -13.87 -16.12 -3.42
N SER A 179 -13.23 -17.02 -2.68
CA SER A 179 -12.26 -16.70 -1.62
C SER A 179 -10.95 -16.07 -2.10
N ASP A 180 -10.67 -16.05 -3.41
CA ASP A 180 -9.56 -15.32 -4.02
C ASP A 180 -9.94 -13.88 -4.40
N THR A 181 -11.22 -13.51 -4.36
CA THR A 181 -11.65 -12.10 -4.50
C THR A 181 -11.41 -11.33 -3.18
N PRO A 182 -11.54 -10.00 -3.14
CA PRO A 182 -11.40 -9.26 -1.89
C PRO A 182 -12.44 -9.70 -0.85
N SER A 183 -12.12 -9.64 0.45
CA SER A 183 -13.04 -10.07 1.51
C SER A 183 -14.36 -9.30 1.54
N PHE A 184 -14.33 -8.04 1.09
CA PHE A 184 -15.54 -7.22 0.95
C PHE A 184 -16.49 -7.74 -0.14
N ILE A 185 -16.00 -8.59 -1.05
CA ILE A 185 -16.74 -9.17 -2.17
C ILE A 185 -17.26 -10.57 -1.84
N TYR A 186 -16.43 -11.48 -1.29
CA TYR A 186 -16.87 -12.86 -1.03
C TYR A 186 -17.57 -13.07 0.30
N VAL A 187 -17.37 -12.17 1.28
CA VAL A 187 -18.15 -12.12 2.54
C VAL A 187 -18.68 -10.69 2.78
N PRO A 188 -19.52 -10.17 1.88
CA PRO A 188 -19.92 -8.76 1.87
C PRO A 188 -20.67 -8.34 3.15
N GLU A 189 -21.42 -9.26 3.75
CA GLU A 189 -22.19 -9.05 4.98
C GLU A 189 -21.31 -8.81 6.22
N SER A 190 -20.07 -9.32 6.22
CA SER A 190 -19.11 -9.07 7.30
C SER A 190 -18.49 -7.66 7.23
N TYR A 191 -18.56 -7.00 6.07
CA TYR A 191 -17.89 -5.72 5.81
C TYR A 191 -18.74 -4.73 4.99
N PRO A 192 -20.02 -4.47 5.35
CA PRO A 192 -20.93 -3.70 4.51
C PRO A 192 -20.47 -2.25 4.26
N ALA A 193 -19.89 -1.61 5.28
CA ALA A 193 -19.35 -0.26 5.17
C ALA A 193 -18.13 -0.18 4.24
N PHE A 194 -17.23 -1.17 4.30
CA PHE A 194 -16.03 -1.23 3.45
C PHE A 194 -16.34 -1.65 2.02
N LEU A 195 -17.32 -2.55 1.82
CA LEU A 195 -17.85 -2.87 0.50
C LEU A 195 -18.38 -1.59 -0.16
N LYS A 196 -19.27 -0.86 0.54
CA LYS A 196 -19.81 0.40 0.02
C LYS A 196 -18.69 1.39 -0.30
N LEU A 197 -17.73 1.56 0.60
CA LEU A 197 -16.57 2.44 0.39
C LEU A 197 -15.79 2.06 -0.87
N SER A 198 -15.53 0.77 -1.08
CA SER A 198 -14.73 0.27 -2.21
C SER A 198 -15.45 0.40 -3.55
N VAL A 199 -16.78 0.25 -3.55
CA VAL A 199 -17.61 0.47 -4.74
C VAL A 199 -17.77 1.96 -5.04
N ASP A 200 -17.85 2.81 -4.02
CA ASP A 200 -17.99 4.27 -4.18
C ASP A 200 -16.75 4.96 -4.77
N LEU A 201 -15.58 4.30 -4.76
CA LEU A 201 -14.34 4.78 -5.40
C LEU A 201 -14.55 5.15 -6.87
N PHE A 202 -15.51 4.51 -7.54
CA PHE A 202 -15.78 4.64 -8.97
C PHE A 202 -16.91 5.63 -9.29
N SER A 203 -17.61 6.16 -8.27
CA SER A 203 -18.85 6.94 -8.41
C SER A 203 -18.80 8.12 -9.37
N ASN A 204 -17.62 8.73 -9.56
CA ASN A 204 -17.40 9.80 -10.53
C ASN A 204 -16.08 9.64 -11.29
N LEU A 205 -15.46 8.45 -11.25
CA LEU A 205 -14.10 8.22 -11.76
C LEU A 205 -13.97 8.52 -13.26
N ASP A 206 -15.03 8.30 -14.05
CA ASP A 206 -15.05 8.57 -15.49
C ASP A 206 -14.87 10.05 -15.85
N LYS A 207 -15.00 10.96 -14.87
CA LYS A 207 -14.70 12.39 -15.07
C LYS A 207 -13.20 12.71 -14.90
N ALA A 208 -12.40 11.83 -14.30
CA ALA A 208 -10.98 12.08 -14.04
C ALA A 208 -10.19 12.21 -15.34
N ASP A 209 -9.20 13.10 -15.38
CA ASP A 209 -8.32 13.26 -16.54
C ASP A 209 -7.35 12.08 -16.67
N TRP A 210 -6.89 11.56 -15.51
CA TRP A 210 -6.01 10.41 -15.42
C TRP A 210 -6.39 9.49 -14.27
N VAL A 211 -6.04 8.21 -14.42
CA VAL A 211 -6.12 7.21 -13.35
C VAL A 211 -4.71 6.66 -13.11
N PHE A 212 -4.12 6.98 -11.98
CA PHE A 212 -2.82 6.50 -11.56
C PHE A 212 -2.97 5.24 -10.72
N CYS A 213 -2.21 4.21 -11.08
CA CYS A 213 -2.11 2.99 -10.28
C CYS A 213 -0.69 2.85 -9.76
N ASN A 214 -0.53 2.69 -8.44
CA ASN A 214 0.74 2.33 -7.83
C ASN A 214 1.06 0.86 -8.15
N THR A 215 1.49 0.61 -9.37
CA THR A 215 1.95 -0.66 -9.93
C THR A 215 2.84 -0.35 -11.12
N PHE A 216 3.46 -1.34 -11.74
CA PHE A 216 4.19 -1.17 -13.01
C PHE A 216 3.56 -2.03 -14.10
N TYR A 217 3.66 -1.57 -15.35
CA TYR A 217 2.93 -2.15 -16.48
C TYR A 217 3.19 -3.66 -16.63
N GLU A 218 4.44 -4.10 -16.54
CA GLU A 218 4.83 -5.51 -16.70
C GLU A 218 4.26 -6.44 -15.60
N LEU A 219 3.85 -5.90 -14.45
CA LEU A 219 3.31 -6.69 -13.33
C LEU A 219 1.84 -7.11 -13.55
N GLU A 220 1.06 -6.22 -14.17
CA GLU A 220 -0.39 -6.32 -14.29
C GLU A 220 -0.87 -6.08 -15.74
N GLN A 221 0.00 -6.35 -16.72
CA GLN A 221 -0.22 -6.07 -18.15
C GLN A 221 -1.58 -6.57 -18.65
N GLU A 222 -1.95 -7.81 -18.31
CA GLU A 222 -3.18 -8.44 -18.82
C GLU A 222 -4.45 -7.65 -18.45
N VAL A 223 -4.62 -7.28 -17.17
CA VAL A 223 -5.81 -6.52 -16.73
C VAL A 223 -5.80 -5.08 -17.26
N ILE A 224 -4.61 -4.48 -17.39
CA ILE A 224 -4.42 -3.13 -17.89
C ILE A 224 -4.86 -3.04 -19.37
N GLU A 225 -4.30 -3.89 -20.22
CA GLU A 225 -4.53 -3.84 -21.67
C GLU A 225 -5.88 -4.41 -22.08
N TYR A 226 -6.30 -5.52 -21.46
CA TYR A 226 -7.53 -6.19 -21.86
C TYR A 226 -8.78 -5.45 -21.39
N TRP A 227 -8.69 -4.71 -20.28
CA TRP A 227 -9.87 -4.12 -19.65
C TRP A 227 -9.69 -2.64 -19.29
N MET A 228 -8.82 -2.30 -18.36
CA MET A 228 -8.88 -0.99 -17.69
C MET A 228 -8.63 0.20 -18.62
N THR A 229 -7.70 0.08 -19.58
CA THR A 229 -7.38 1.14 -20.55
C THR A 229 -8.50 1.44 -21.55
N LYS A 230 -9.53 0.59 -21.64
CA LYS A 230 -10.73 0.85 -22.47
C LYS A 230 -11.67 1.87 -21.83
N PHE A 231 -11.57 2.07 -20.52
CA PHE A 231 -12.48 2.92 -19.75
C PHE A 231 -11.79 4.18 -19.23
N TRP A 232 -10.48 4.10 -18.95
CA TRP A 232 -9.76 5.21 -18.32
C TRP A 232 -8.42 5.51 -18.99
N THR A 233 -8.01 6.78 -18.92
CA THR A 233 -6.64 7.23 -19.20
C THR A 233 -5.72 6.76 -18.08
N LEU A 234 -5.47 5.45 -18.04
CA LEU A 234 -4.70 4.81 -17.00
C LEU A 234 -3.19 5.02 -17.22
N ARG A 235 -2.46 5.27 -16.14
CA ARG A 235 -1.00 5.28 -16.09
C ARG A 235 -0.51 4.46 -14.91
N THR A 236 0.39 3.52 -15.16
CA THR A 236 1.11 2.81 -14.10
C THR A 236 2.33 3.64 -13.73
N ILE A 237 2.42 4.03 -12.46
CA ILE A 237 3.40 5.02 -11.98
C ILE A 237 4.29 4.47 -10.86
N GLY A 238 4.16 3.18 -10.55
CA GLY A 238 4.83 2.50 -9.47
C GLY A 238 5.97 1.59 -9.91
N PRO A 239 6.53 0.78 -9.00
CA PRO A 239 6.23 0.82 -7.57
C PRO A 239 6.73 2.12 -6.94
N THR A 240 5.88 2.82 -6.19
CA THR A 240 6.23 4.07 -5.49
C THR A 240 7.00 3.77 -4.20
N ILE A 241 8.21 3.23 -4.36
CA ILE A 241 9.18 2.90 -3.31
C ILE A 241 10.30 3.96 -3.32
N PRO A 242 10.92 4.30 -2.18
CA PRO A 242 12.02 5.27 -2.15
C PRO A 242 13.12 4.91 -3.14
N SER A 243 13.53 5.92 -3.91
CA SER A 243 14.45 5.81 -5.05
C SER A 243 15.75 5.06 -4.71
N MET A 244 16.28 5.23 -3.49
CA MET A 244 17.50 4.55 -3.05
C MET A 244 17.45 3.01 -3.18
N TYR A 245 16.26 2.41 -3.11
CA TYR A 245 16.11 0.95 -3.20
C TYR A 245 16.00 0.43 -4.63
N LEU A 246 15.65 1.28 -5.60
CA LEU A 246 15.37 0.87 -6.98
C LEU A 246 16.33 1.51 -7.98
N ASP A 247 16.04 2.74 -8.41
CA ASP A 247 16.75 3.44 -9.47
C ASP A 247 17.93 4.29 -8.96
N LYS A 248 18.01 4.56 -7.66
CA LYS A 248 19.07 5.34 -6.99
C LYS A 248 19.30 6.74 -7.57
N ARG A 249 18.31 7.29 -8.25
CA ARG A 249 18.34 8.63 -8.85
C ARG A 249 18.24 9.76 -7.82
N HIS A 250 17.83 9.42 -6.59
CA HIS A 250 17.72 10.35 -5.46
C HIS A 250 18.36 9.73 -4.22
N GLU A 251 19.66 9.95 -4.04
CA GLU A 251 20.46 9.31 -2.97
C GLU A 251 19.95 9.60 -1.55
N ASP A 252 19.29 10.74 -1.34
CA ASP A 252 18.73 11.16 -0.05
C ASP A 252 17.34 10.55 0.23
N ASN A 253 16.68 9.95 -0.77
CA ASN A 253 15.36 9.33 -0.61
C ASN A 253 15.49 7.88 -0.12
N LYS A 254 15.86 7.72 1.15
CA LYS A 254 16.10 6.42 1.83
C LYS A 254 14.91 5.90 2.64
N GLU A 255 13.92 6.75 2.88
CA GLU A 255 12.76 6.46 3.72
C GLU A 255 11.48 7.03 3.10
N TYR A 256 10.32 6.48 3.48
CA TYR A 256 9.03 7.01 3.06
C TYR A 256 8.81 8.46 3.50
N GLY A 257 9.31 8.84 4.70
CA GLY A 257 9.12 10.17 5.31
C GLY A 257 8.11 10.18 6.48
N LEU A 258 7.29 9.13 6.59
CA LEU A 258 6.53 8.79 7.81
C LEU A 258 7.26 7.71 8.59
N SER A 259 7.87 8.08 9.72
CA SER A 259 8.32 7.12 10.72
C SER A 259 7.68 7.48 12.05
N LEU A 260 6.71 6.67 12.47
CA LEU A 260 6.05 6.83 13.76
C LEU A 260 6.92 6.34 14.92
N LEU A 261 8.01 5.62 14.66
CA LEU A 261 8.87 5.02 15.68
C LEU A 261 10.28 4.78 15.11
N LYS A 262 11.28 5.61 15.42
CA LYS A 262 12.71 5.27 15.13
C LYS A 262 13.31 4.24 16.11
N LEU A 263 12.54 3.82 17.11
CA LEU A 263 13.02 3.24 18.36
C LEU A 263 13.81 1.92 18.26
N ASN A 264 13.84 1.23 17.10
CA ASN A 264 14.49 -0.09 16.99
C ASN A 264 15.29 -0.35 15.69
N SER A 265 15.58 0.68 14.86
CA SER A 265 16.29 0.47 13.59
C SER A 265 17.67 -0.19 13.81
N ASP A 266 18.49 0.38 14.68
CA ASP A 266 19.85 -0.11 14.96
C ASP A 266 19.85 -1.55 15.51
N ALA A 267 18.88 -1.88 16.37
CA ALA A 267 18.76 -3.21 16.94
C ALA A 267 18.41 -4.27 15.88
N CYS A 268 17.47 -3.96 14.98
CA CYS A 268 17.09 -4.84 13.88
C CYS A 268 18.29 -5.10 12.95
N MET A 269 18.94 -4.03 12.50
CA MET A 269 20.05 -4.14 11.54
C MET A 269 21.26 -4.84 12.17
N LYS A 270 21.61 -4.53 13.43
CA LYS A 270 22.67 -5.23 14.14
C LYS A 270 22.39 -6.73 14.28
N TRP A 271 21.15 -7.10 14.57
CA TRP A 271 20.77 -8.51 14.69
C TRP A 271 20.81 -9.24 13.34
N LEU A 272 20.36 -8.59 12.26
CA LEU A 272 20.37 -9.14 10.90
C LEU A 272 21.79 -9.32 10.35
N ASN A 273 22.70 -8.36 10.60
CA ASN A 273 24.11 -8.44 10.21
C ASN A 273 24.83 -9.67 10.79
N ALA A 274 24.35 -10.21 11.91
CA ALA A 274 24.91 -11.40 12.55
C ALA A 274 24.34 -12.72 12.01
N LYS A 275 23.47 -12.70 10.98
CA LYS A 275 22.82 -13.90 10.43
C LYS A 275 23.35 -14.25 9.05
N PRO A 276 23.41 -15.54 8.69
CA PRO A 276 23.75 -15.96 7.33
C PRO A 276 22.80 -15.37 6.29
N LYS A 277 23.31 -15.15 5.08
CA LYS A 277 22.53 -14.71 3.92
C LYS A 277 21.33 -15.63 3.66
N GLY A 278 20.17 -15.03 3.40
CA GLY A 278 18.93 -15.73 3.03
C GLY A 278 18.43 -16.73 4.09
N SER A 279 18.76 -16.53 5.37
CA SER A 279 18.43 -17.47 6.45
C SER A 279 17.31 -17.02 7.38
N VAL A 280 16.90 -15.76 7.30
CA VAL A 280 15.92 -15.12 8.19
C VAL A 280 14.54 -15.09 7.55
N ALA A 281 13.53 -15.57 8.27
CA ALA A 281 12.12 -15.31 7.98
C ALA A 281 11.69 -14.00 8.65
N TYR A 282 11.43 -12.99 7.85
CA TYR A 282 10.82 -11.75 8.33
C TYR A 282 9.30 -11.93 8.41
N MET A 283 8.64 -11.48 9.48
CA MET A 283 7.19 -11.60 9.65
C MET A 283 6.58 -10.27 10.08
N SER A 284 5.56 -9.80 9.33
CA SER A 284 4.82 -8.57 9.60
C SER A 284 3.43 -8.62 8.95
N PHE A 285 2.41 -8.18 9.67
CA PHE A 285 1.01 -8.18 9.23
C PHE A 285 0.45 -6.76 9.06
N GLY A 286 1.32 -5.78 8.84
CA GLY A 286 0.93 -4.40 8.59
C GLY A 286 0.45 -3.65 9.83
N SER A 287 -0.15 -2.47 9.59
CA SER A 287 -0.53 -1.53 10.64
C SER A 287 -1.97 -1.69 11.14
N MET A 288 -2.82 -2.44 10.43
CA MET A 288 -4.26 -2.55 10.70
C MET A 288 -4.73 -3.95 11.10
N ALA A 289 -4.02 -5.02 10.73
CA ALA A 289 -4.47 -6.38 11.05
C ALA A 289 -4.38 -6.65 12.56
N GLU A 290 -5.46 -7.18 13.12
CA GLU A 290 -5.53 -7.67 14.49
C GLU A 290 -5.73 -9.18 14.46
N HIS A 291 -4.99 -9.89 15.29
CA HIS A 291 -5.08 -11.35 15.35
C HIS A 291 -5.75 -11.76 16.65
N GLY A 292 -6.57 -12.81 16.58
CA GLY A 292 -7.03 -13.52 17.77
C GLY A 292 -5.85 -14.18 18.50
N ALA A 293 -6.03 -14.46 19.80
CA ALA A 293 -5.00 -15.10 20.62
C ALA A 293 -4.56 -16.47 20.04
N GLU A 294 -5.51 -17.26 19.53
CA GLU A 294 -5.21 -18.56 18.88
C GLU A 294 -4.31 -18.37 17.65
N GLN A 295 -4.62 -17.41 16.78
CA GLN A 295 -3.80 -17.16 15.59
C GLN A 295 -2.40 -16.65 15.97
N MET A 296 -2.28 -15.80 17.00
CA MET A 296 -0.98 -15.34 17.50
C MET A 296 -0.12 -16.49 18.04
N GLU A 297 -0.74 -17.44 18.75
CA GLU A 297 -0.07 -18.63 19.24
C GLU A 297 0.44 -19.50 18.08
N GLU A 298 -0.39 -19.77 17.08
CA GLU A 298 -0.01 -20.56 15.90
C GLU A 298 1.10 -19.90 15.08
N LEU A 299 1.10 -18.56 14.94
CA LEU A 299 2.18 -17.81 14.32
C LEU A 299 3.52 -18.02 15.04
N GLY A 300 3.53 -17.89 16.37
CA GLY A 300 4.70 -18.14 17.19
C GLY A 300 5.17 -19.60 17.10
N LEU A 301 4.24 -20.56 17.18
CA LEU A 301 4.52 -21.98 17.03
C LEU A 301 5.14 -22.29 15.66
N GLY A 302 4.64 -21.68 14.59
CA GLY A 302 5.16 -21.85 13.24
C GLY A 302 6.60 -21.37 13.10
N LEU A 303 6.90 -20.17 13.62
CA LEU A 303 8.27 -19.65 13.65
C LEU A 303 9.21 -20.58 14.44
N ARG A 304 8.80 -21.03 15.63
CA ARG A 304 9.60 -21.96 16.45
C ARG A 304 9.84 -23.29 15.73
N ARG A 305 8.80 -23.88 15.15
CA ARG A 305 8.85 -25.17 14.43
C ARG A 305 9.62 -25.10 13.12
N SER A 306 9.72 -23.92 12.50
CA SER A 306 10.54 -23.73 11.30
C SER A 306 12.02 -24.01 11.57
N LYS A 307 12.47 -23.82 12.83
CA LYS A 307 13.89 -23.88 13.29
C LYS A 307 14.81 -22.89 12.58
N ARG A 308 14.25 -21.92 11.85
CA ARG A 308 14.97 -20.86 11.13
C ARG A 308 15.12 -19.62 12.00
N TYR A 309 16.02 -18.73 11.60
CA TYR A 309 16.11 -17.41 12.22
C TYR A 309 14.86 -16.61 11.85
N PHE A 310 14.35 -15.78 12.74
CA PHE A 310 13.20 -14.94 12.43
C PHE A 310 13.26 -13.55 13.04
N LEU A 311 12.68 -12.59 12.34
CA LEU A 311 12.41 -11.25 12.84
C LEU A 311 10.91 -11.03 12.74
N TRP A 312 10.22 -10.88 13.88
CA TRP A 312 8.77 -10.71 13.93
C TRP A 312 8.39 -9.34 14.49
N VAL A 313 7.65 -8.57 13.70
CA VAL A 313 7.05 -7.31 14.14
C VAL A 313 5.70 -7.59 14.78
N VAL A 314 5.59 -7.30 16.07
CA VAL A 314 4.38 -7.44 16.88
C VAL A 314 4.08 -6.10 17.55
N ARG A 315 3.03 -5.41 17.06
CA ARG A 315 2.62 -4.10 17.60
C ARG A 315 2.45 -4.16 19.12
N ALA A 316 2.76 -3.07 19.81
CA ALA A 316 2.67 -3.01 21.27
C ALA A 316 1.25 -3.33 21.80
N SER A 317 0.21 -2.98 21.05
CA SER A 317 -1.18 -3.34 21.36
C SER A 317 -1.46 -4.85 21.28
N GLU A 318 -0.69 -5.59 20.49
CA GLU A 318 -0.86 -7.02 20.25
C GLU A 318 0.09 -7.88 21.09
N SER A 319 1.12 -7.30 21.73
CA SER A 319 2.16 -8.05 22.44
C SER A 319 1.62 -8.86 23.61
N VAL A 320 0.50 -8.43 24.21
CA VAL A 320 -0.21 -9.16 25.28
C VAL A 320 -0.78 -10.50 24.83
N LYS A 321 -0.93 -10.71 23.53
CA LYS A 321 -1.46 -11.94 22.92
C LYS A 321 -0.35 -12.95 22.60
N LEU A 322 0.92 -12.59 22.77
CA LEU A 322 2.02 -13.52 22.57
C LEU A 322 1.99 -14.62 23.64
N PRO A 323 2.38 -15.87 23.30
CA PRO A 323 2.53 -16.92 24.28
C PRO A 323 3.51 -16.49 25.38
N LYS A 324 3.19 -16.81 26.64
CA LYS A 324 4.05 -16.48 27.79
C LYS A 324 5.44 -17.12 27.60
N GLY A 325 6.50 -16.34 27.82
CA GLY A 325 7.88 -16.81 27.67
C GLY A 325 8.37 -16.89 26.22
N PHE A 326 7.55 -16.58 25.21
CA PHE A 326 7.91 -16.76 23.81
C PHE A 326 9.19 -16.01 23.42
N VAL A 327 9.33 -14.76 23.87
CA VAL A 327 10.48 -13.92 23.51
C VAL A 327 11.76 -14.47 24.14
N GLU A 328 11.70 -14.87 25.41
CA GLU A 328 12.84 -15.42 26.14
C GLU A 328 13.27 -16.77 25.55
N GLU A 329 12.32 -17.68 25.32
CA GLU A 329 12.55 -19.02 24.77
C GLU A 329 13.11 -19.00 23.34
N THR A 330 12.84 -17.95 22.57
CA THR A 330 13.26 -17.85 21.17
C THR A 330 14.43 -16.92 20.95
N SER A 331 14.94 -16.26 21.99
CA SER A 331 15.97 -15.21 21.91
C SER A 331 17.26 -15.60 21.16
N GLU A 332 17.62 -16.89 21.13
CA GLU A 332 18.78 -17.38 20.36
C GLU A 332 18.57 -17.32 18.84
N LYS A 333 17.32 -17.45 18.37
CA LYS A 333 16.97 -17.54 16.94
C LYS A 333 16.04 -16.45 16.45
N GLY A 334 15.35 -15.79 17.35
CA GLY A 334 14.28 -14.83 17.06
C GLY A 334 14.63 -13.44 17.56
N LEU A 335 14.13 -12.44 16.84
CA LEU A 335 14.00 -11.08 17.33
C LEU A 335 12.53 -10.66 17.21
N VAL A 336 11.92 -10.27 18.32
CA VAL A 336 10.55 -9.72 18.35
C VAL A 336 10.65 -8.24 18.66
N VAL A 337 10.08 -7.39 17.81
CA VAL A 337 10.10 -5.93 17.95
C VAL A 337 8.71 -5.35 17.73
N SER A 338 8.43 -4.18 18.30
CA SER A 338 7.17 -3.47 18.06
C SER A 338 7.09 -2.77 16.71
N TRP A 339 8.25 -2.50 16.11
CA TRP A 339 8.39 -1.81 14.82
C TRP A 339 9.78 -2.08 14.24
N CYS A 340 9.90 -2.07 12.91
CA CYS A 340 11.19 -2.10 12.21
C CYS A 340 11.14 -1.23 10.93
N PRO A 341 12.30 -0.77 10.42
CA PRO A 341 12.39 -0.14 9.11
C PRO A 341 12.18 -1.19 8.01
N GLN A 342 10.93 -1.50 7.68
CA GLN A 342 10.56 -2.65 6.83
C GLN A 342 11.33 -2.71 5.51
N LEU A 343 11.51 -1.57 4.82
CA LEU A 343 12.31 -1.51 3.59
C LEU A 343 13.78 -1.90 3.80
N GLU A 344 14.41 -1.41 4.86
CA GLU A 344 15.80 -1.76 5.18
C GLU A 344 15.92 -3.24 5.54
N VAL A 345 14.95 -3.77 6.30
CA VAL A 345 14.87 -5.19 6.65
C VAL A 345 14.71 -6.05 5.39
N LEU A 346 13.75 -5.73 4.52
CA LEU A 346 13.51 -6.46 3.28
C LEU A 346 14.70 -6.36 2.30
N ALA A 347 15.44 -5.25 2.32
CA ALA A 347 16.63 -5.07 1.49
C ALA A 347 17.87 -5.81 2.05
N HIS A 348 17.83 -6.23 3.31
CA HIS A 348 18.95 -6.86 3.99
C HIS A 348 19.19 -8.30 3.49
N GLU A 349 20.45 -8.65 3.20
CA GLU A 349 20.79 -9.93 2.55
C GLU A 349 20.48 -11.17 3.40
N ALA A 350 20.44 -11.03 4.73
CA ALA A 350 20.05 -12.11 5.65
C ALA A 350 18.58 -12.53 5.49
N VAL A 351 17.69 -11.65 5.02
CA VAL A 351 16.26 -11.97 4.82
C VAL A 351 16.11 -12.92 3.65
N GLY A 352 15.57 -14.10 3.91
CA GLY A 352 15.32 -15.15 2.91
C GLY A 352 13.86 -15.25 2.49
N CYS A 353 12.91 -14.88 3.35
CA CYS A 353 11.50 -14.81 3.01
C CYS A 353 10.74 -13.83 3.91
N PHE A 354 9.57 -13.41 3.44
CA PHE A 354 8.65 -12.54 4.15
C PHE A 354 7.30 -13.21 4.38
N VAL A 355 6.95 -13.48 5.64
CA VAL A 355 5.63 -13.93 6.05
C VAL A 355 4.73 -12.71 6.24
N THR A 356 3.71 -12.60 5.39
CA THR A 356 2.97 -11.34 5.21
C THR A 356 1.47 -11.55 5.06
N HIS A 357 0.72 -10.57 5.57
CA HIS A 357 -0.69 -10.39 5.28
C HIS A 357 -1.01 -10.08 3.81
N CYS A 358 -0.02 -9.82 2.94
CA CYS A 358 -0.23 -9.51 1.52
C CYS A 358 -0.92 -8.16 1.25
N GLY A 359 -0.81 -7.17 2.14
CA GLY A 359 -1.20 -5.80 1.81
C GLY A 359 -0.41 -5.27 0.60
N TRP A 360 -1.03 -4.43 -0.23
CA TRP A 360 -0.47 -4.06 -1.54
C TRP A 360 0.92 -3.43 -1.46
N ASN A 361 1.14 -2.45 -0.59
CA ASN A 361 2.45 -1.81 -0.43
C ASN A 361 3.53 -2.80 -0.01
N SER A 362 3.29 -3.59 1.04
CA SER A 362 4.22 -4.64 1.50
C SER A 362 4.53 -5.67 0.42
N THR A 363 3.56 -5.98 -0.43
CA THR A 363 3.72 -6.87 -1.59
C THR A 363 4.67 -6.25 -2.61
N LEU A 364 4.46 -4.99 -2.97
CA LEU A 364 5.35 -4.25 -3.88
C LEU A 364 6.76 -4.11 -3.31
N GLU A 365 6.92 -3.81 -2.01
CA GLU A 365 8.22 -3.70 -1.35
C GLU A 365 9.00 -5.01 -1.45
N ALA A 366 8.41 -6.13 -1.05
CA ALA A 366 9.06 -7.44 -1.08
C ALA A 366 9.36 -7.90 -2.51
N LEU A 367 8.40 -7.73 -3.44
CA LEU A 367 8.58 -8.07 -4.85
C LEU A 367 9.72 -7.26 -5.48
N SER A 368 9.75 -5.95 -5.25
CA SER A 368 10.75 -5.06 -5.82
C SER A 368 12.14 -5.25 -5.21
N LEU A 369 12.21 -5.79 -3.99
CA LEU A 369 13.48 -6.15 -3.33
C LEU A 369 13.90 -7.60 -3.60
N GLY A 370 13.05 -8.40 -4.25
CA GLY A 370 13.30 -9.78 -4.62
C GLY A 370 13.20 -10.76 -3.47
N VAL A 371 12.34 -10.47 -2.49
CA VAL A 371 12.10 -11.30 -1.30
C VAL A 371 10.88 -12.20 -1.55
N PRO A 372 11.05 -13.54 -1.54
CA PRO A 372 9.94 -14.47 -1.57
C PRO A 372 8.94 -14.29 -0.42
N MET A 373 7.67 -14.62 -0.64
CA MET A 373 6.62 -14.42 0.35
C MET A 373 5.93 -15.70 0.80
N VAL A 374 5.67 -15.81 2.11
CA VAL A 374 4.62 -16.70 2.65
C VAL A 374 3.38 -15.83 2.85
N ALA A 375 2.38 -16.05 2.02
CA ALA A 375 1.12 -15.32 2.01
C ALA A 375 0.17 -15.87 3.08
N VAL A 376 -0.25 -15.00 3.99
CA VAL A 376 -1.18 -15.29 5.10
C VAL A 376 -2.24 -14.18 5.12
N PRO A 377 -3.11 -14.09 4.09
CA PRO A 377 -4.06 -12.99 3.95
C PRO A 377 -5.06 -12.94 5.10
N GLN A 378 -5.43 -11.73 5.54
CA GLN A 378 -6.33 -11.51 6.67
C GLN A 378 -7.69 -10.93 6.23
N TRP A 379 -7.70 -9.92 5.36
CA TRP A 379 -8.93 -9.24 4.92
C TRP A 379 -8.68 -8.31 3.71
N ALA A 380 -9.71 -7.59 3.25
CA ALA A 380 -9.65 -6.62 2.16
C ALA A 380 -9.12 -7.24 0.85
N ASP A 381 -8.16 -6.59 0.20
CA ASP A 381 -7.55 -6.97 -1.08
C ASP A 381 -6.55 -8.15 -0.98
N GLN A 382 -6.21 -8.56 0.24
CA GLN A 382 -5.09 -9.43 0.54
C GLN A 382 -5.24 -10.84 -0.05
N SER A 383 -6.45 -11.39 -0.09
CA SER A 383 -6.70 -12.72 -0.68
C SER A 383 -6.42 -12.73 -2.17
N THR A 384 -6.79 -11.65 -2.88
CA THR A 384 -6.47 -11.47 -4.30
C THR A 384 -4.97 -11.28 -4.50
N ASN A 385 -4.31 -10.46 -3.68
CA ASN A 385 -2.86 -10.32 -3.75
C ASN A 385 -2.14 -11.65 -3.49
N ALA A 386 -2.61 -12.46 -2.53
CA ALA A 386 -2.07 -13.79 -2.25
C ALA A 386 -2.19 -14.72 -3.46
N LYS A 387 -3.34 -14.72 -4.16
CA LYS A 387 -3.56 -15.48 -5.40
C LYS A 387 -2.54 -15.10 -6.49
N PHE A 388 -2.28 -13.80 -6.66
CA PHE A 388 -1.28 -13.33 -7.63
C PHE A 388 0.14 -13.69 -7.22
N ILE A 389 0.50 -13.57 -5.94
CA ILE A 389 1.81 -13.95 -5.39
C ILE A 389 2.12 -15.43 -5.70
N THR A 390 1.15 -16.33 -5.54
CA THR A 390 1.36 -17.78 -5.68
C THR A 390 1.24 -18.27 -7.11
N ASP A 391 0.21 -17.84 -7.83
CA ASP A 391 -0.20 -18.52 -9.06
C ASP A 391 0.26 -17.76 -10.31
N VAL A 392 0.27 -16.43 -10.25
CA VAL A 392 0.60 -15.55 -11.37
C VAL A 392 2.10 -15.20 -11.36
N TRP A 393 2.57 -14.53 -10.32
CA TRP A 393 3.97 -14.09 -10.21
C TRP A 393 4.90 -15.20 -9.73
N LYS A 394 4.34 -16.21 -9.04
CA LYS A 394 5.05 -17.40 -8.54
C LYS A 394 6.26 -17.04 -7.67
N ILE A 395 6.07 -16.06 -6.80
CA ILE A 395 7.10 -15.55 -5.86
C ILE A 395 6.82 -15.93 -4.41
N GLY A 396 5.85 -16.82 -4.17
CA GLY A 396 5.50 -17.22 -2.82
C GLY A 396 4.62 -18.44 -2.71
N LEU A 397 4.26 -18.77 -1.47
CA LEU A 397 3.32 -19.83 -1.11
C LEU A 397 2.21 -19.23 -0.23
N LYS A 398 0.96 -19.66 -0.42
CA LYS A 398 -0.17 -19.30 0.45
C LYS A 398 -0.28 -20.36 1.54
N ALA A 399 -0.13 -19.93 2.79
CA ALA A 399 -0.34 -20.79 3.95
C ALA A 399 -1.84 -21.02 4.09
N GLN A 400 -2.25 -22.30 4.05
CA GLN A 400 -3.67 -22.65 4.09
C GLN A 400 -4.23 -22.52 5.50
N ALA A 401 -5.37 -21.85 5.61
CA ALA A 401 -6.15 -21.80 6.83
C ALA A 401 -7.00 -23.08 6.98
N ASP A 402 -7.28 -23.47 8.22
CA ASP A 402 -8.24 -24.52 8.50
C ASP A 402 -9.70 -24.02 8.35
N GLU A 403 -10.66 -24.89 8.67
CA GLU A 403 -12.10 -24.58 8.59
C GLU A 403 -12.53 -23.42 9.50
N LYS A 404 -11.72 -23.04 10.50
CA LYS A 404 -11.96 -21.88 11.38
C LYS A 404 -11.31 -20.60 10.85
N GLY A 405 -10.64 -20.65 9.70
CA GLY A 405 -9.85 -19.54 9.20
C GLY A 405 -8.52 -19.35 9.92
N ILE A 406 -8.05 -20.33 10.70
CA ILE A 406 -6.78 -20.26 11.44
C ILE A 406 -5.68 -20.94 10.62
N VAL A 407 -4.59 -20.21 10.38
CA VAL A 407 -3.39 -20.77 9.77
C VAL A 407 -2.52 -21.39 10.87
N ARG A 408 -2.44 -22.73 10.85
CA ARG A 408 -1.74 -23.52 11.86
C ARG A 408 -0.23 -23.38 11.78
N GLY A 409 0.45 -23.52 12.90
CA GLY A 409 1.90 -23.39 13.02
C GLY A 409 2.64 -24.43 12.18
N GLU A 410 2.10 -25.63 12.01
CA GLU A 410 2.62 -26.65 11.09
C GLU A 410 2.72 -26.13 9.65
N GLU A 411 1.67 -25.45 9.18
CA GLU A 411 1.57 -24.92 7.83
C GLU A 411 2.54 -23.75 7.63
N ILE A 412 2.58 -22.80 8.57
CA ILE A 412 3.54 -21.69 8.55
C ILE A 412 4.97 -22.22 8.51
N ALA A 413 5.30 -23.19 9.38
CA ALA A 413 6.62 -23.79 9.42
C ALA A 413 6.95 -24.55 8.13
N HIS A 414 5.97 -25.21 7.52
CA HIS A 414 6.13 -25.87 6.23
C HIS A 414 6.44 -24.86 5.12
N CYS A 415 5.62 -23.81 4.96
CA CYS A 415 5.85 -22.80 3.93
C CYS A 415 7.20 -22.10 4.09
N VAL A 416 7.58 -21.72 5.32
CA VAL A 416 8.88 -21.08 5.59
C VAL A 416 10.03 -22.00 5.20
N ARG A 417 10.00 -23.27 5.59
CA ARG A 417 11.05 -24.24 5.22
C ARG A 417 11.06 -24.52 3.72
N GLU A 418 9.91 -24.63 3.06
CA GLU A 418 9.85 -24.89 1.63
C GLU A 418 10.44 -23.72 0.82
N ILE A 419 10.16 -22.47 1.22
CA ILE A 419 10.73 -21.29 0.56
C ILE A 419 12.23 -21.18 0.78
N LEU A 420 12.73 -21.48 1.99
CA LEU A 420 14.15 -21.31 2.31
C LEU A 420 15.00 -22.51 1.84
N ASP A 421 14.51 -23.73 2.02
CA ASP A 421 15.29 -24.97 1.88
C ASP A 421 14.80 -25.90 0.78
N GLY A 422 13.52 -25.79 0.41
CA GLY A 422 12.86 -26.70 -0.51
C GLY A 422 13.20 -26.48 -1.98
N GLU A 423 12.86 -27.48 -2.81
CA GLU A 423 13.05 -27.40 -4.27
C GLU A 423 12.14 -26.34 -4.90
N ARG A 424 10.88 -26.23 -4.45
CA ARG A 424 9.98 -25.16 -4.94
C ARG A 424 10.52 -23.78 -4.58
N GLY A 425 11.16 -23.67 -3.41
CA GLY A 425 11.83 -22.45 -2.96
C GLY A 425 12.90 -21.95 -3.93
N LYS A 426 13.61 -22.84 -4.64
CA LYS A 426 14.60 -22.43 -5.66
C LYS A 426 13.95 -21.72 -6.84
N GLU A 427 12.85 -22.25 -7.36
CA GLU A 427 12.10 -21.62 -8.45
C GLU A 427 11.49 -20.29 -8.00
N ILE A 428 10.88 -20.27 -6.82
CA ILE A 428 10.32 -19.05 -6.22
C ILE A 428 11.38 -17.93 -6.11
N ARG A 429 12.58 -18.23 -5.62
CA ARG A 429 13.68 -17.25 -5.52
C ARG A 429 14.17 -16.75 -6.89
N LYS A 430 14.17 -17.63 -7.90
CA LYS A 430 14.48 -17.24 -9.29
C LYS A 430 13.43 -16.26 -9.83
N ASN A 431 12.15 -16.53 -9.59
CA ASN A 431 11.06 -15.63 -9.99
C ASN A 431 11.13 -14.30 -9.23
N ALA A 432 11.38 -14.32 -7.92
CA ALA A 432 11.56 -13.11 -7.12
C ALA A 432 12.70 -12.23 -7.68
N SER A 433 13.81 -12.83 -8.10
CA SER A 433 14.92 -12.12 -8.74
C SER A 433 14.55 -11.52 -10.10
N LYS A 434 13.74 -12.23 -10.90
CA LYS A 434 13.20 -11.70 -12.17
C LYS A 434 12.31 -10.48 -11.93
N TRP A 435 11.36 -10.59 -11.01
CA TRP A 435 10.43 -9.50 -10.71
C TRP A 435 11.12 -8.28 -10.10
N LYS A 436 12.12 -8.48 -9.24
CA LYS A 436 13.01 -7.41 -8.78
C LYS A 436 13.64 -6.62 -9.93
N ALA A 437 14.16 -7.32 -10.95
CA ALA A 437 14.78 -6.66 -12.10
C ALA A 437 13.75 -5.87 -12.91
N LEU A 438 12.55 -6.42 -13.14
CA LEU A 438 11.48 -5.73 -13.86
C LEU A 438 10.97 -4.50 -13.10
N ALA A 439 10.74 -4.62 -11.79
CA ALA A 439 10.31 -3.50 -10.95
C ALA A 439 11.34 -2.36 -10.97
N LYS A 440 12.64 -2.69 -10.90
CA LYS A 440 13.70 -1.70 -11.06
C LYS A 440 13.66 -1.04 -12.44
N ASN A 441 13.60 -1.84 -13.51
CA ASN A 441 13.60 -1.32 -14.89
C ASN A 441 12.40 -0.42 -15.18
N ALA A 442 11.23 -0.69 -14.57
CA ALA A 442 10.03 0.11 -14.76
C ALA A 442 10.19 1.56 -14.28
N VAL A 443 10.89 1.78 -13.17
CA VAL A 443 11.10 3.11 -12.57
C VAL A 443 12.43 3.77 -12.96
N ASP A 444 13.34 3.01 -13.57
CA ASP A 444 14.59 3.54 -14.10
C ASP A 444 14.34 4.48 -15.30
N GLU A 445 15.36 5.25 -15.69
CA GLU A 445 15.24 6.20 -16.80
C GLU A 445 14.78 5.50 -18.10
N GLY A 446 13.66 5.96 -18.66
CA GLY A 446 13.05 5.37 -19.85
C GLY A 446 12.28 4.05 -19.61
N GLY A 447 12.11 3.66 -18.35
CA GLY A 447 11.23 2.57 -17.91
C GLY A 447 9.75 2.87 -18.15
N SER A 448 8.89 1.85 -18.02
CA SER A 448 7.44 1.96 -18.26
C SER A 448 6.78 3.01 -17.36
N SER A 449 7.07 2.98 -16.06
CA SER A 449 6.54 3.94 -15.09
C SER A 449 7.18 5.32 -15.23
N ASP A 450 8.48 5.40 -15.49
CA ASP A 450 9.18 6.68 -15.70
C ASP A 450 8.60 7.43 -16.92
N LYS A 451 8.35 6.71 -18.03
CA LYS A 451 7.68 7.24 -19.23
C LYS A 451 6.25 7.69 -18.96
N ASN A 452 5.46 6.88 -18.27
CA ASN A 452 4.08 7.25 -17.91
C ASN A 452 4.03 8.55 -17.10
N ILE A 453 5.01 8.77 -16.21
CA ILE A 453 5.12 10.01 -15.44
C ILE A 453 5.55 11.18 -16.33
N ASP A 454 6.52 10.98 -17.23
CA ASP A 454 6.95 12.01 -18.17
C ASP A 454 5.85 12.43 -19.15
N GLU A 455 5.08 11.48 -19.65
CA GLU A 455 3.92 11.73 -20.50
C GLU A 455 2.85 12.53 -19.75
N PHE A 456 2.51 12.13 -18.52
CA PHE A 456 1.61 12.92 -17.67
C PHE A 456 2.10 14.35 -17.50
N ILE A 457 3.39 14.55 -17.18
CA ILE A 457 3.97 15.88 -16.99
C ILE A 457 3.91 16.69 -18.29
N ALA A 458 4.23 16.08 -19.43
CA ALA A 458 4.18 16.74 -20.73
C ALA A 458 2.75 17.15 -21.11
N GLU A 459 1.77 16.27 -20.90
CA GLU A 459 0.36 16.55 -21.12
C GLU A 459 -0.15 17.67 -20.18
N LEU A 460 0.23 17.65 -18.91
CA LEU A 460 -0.19 18.66 -17.93
C LEU A 460 0.34 20.06 -18.29
N VAL A 461 1.61 20.16 -18.68
CA VAL A 461 2.26 21.45 -19.00
C VAL A 461 1.75 22.06 -20.32
N GLN A 462 1.13 21.25 -21.19
CA GLN A 462 0.56 21.71 -22.46
C GLN A 462 -0.89 22.20 -22.35
N ARG A 463 -1.58 21.91 -21.23
CA ARG A 463 -2.93 22.43 -20.96
C ARG A 463 -2.87 23.92 -20.65
#